data_AF-A0A819TID6-F1
#
_entry.id   AF-A0A819TID6-F1
#
_cell.length_a   1.000
_cell.length_b   1.000
_cell.length_c   1.000
_cell.angle_alpha   90.00
_cell.angle_beta   90.00
_cell.angle_gamma   90.00
#
_symmetry.space_group_name_H-M   'P 1'
#
loop_
_entity.id
_entity.type
_entity.pdbx_description
1 polymer ?
#
loop_
_entity_poly.entity_id
_entity_poly.type
_entity_poly.pdbx_seq_one_letter_code
_entity_poly.pdbx_strand_id
1 'polypeptide(L)'
;PFYNGKKHQIIGTLFGPDKKEFCKIDGEWNGVMNAKYIDSKISEVFFDTKKTAVIKKIVRPIAEQGEYESRRLWKDVTYYLKSKQLDKATAAKTFLEQRQREEAKERNEKSLKWQTKYFTESGELKWTYENKLIKRLK
;
A
#
# COMPACT_ATOMS: atom_id res chain seq x y z
N PRO A 1 6.37 11.03 25.16
CA PRO A 1 6.63 11.05 23.70
C PRO A 1 8.13 10.78 23.40
N PHE A 2 8.43 9.72 22.63
CA PHE A 2 9.81 9.20 22.44
C PHE A 2 10.81 10.18 21.79
N TYR A 3 10.34 11.18 21.04
CA TYR A 3 11.20 12.18 20.37
C TYR A 3 10.70 13.60 20.61
N ASN A 4 10.98 14.13 21.80
CA ASN A 4 10.84 15.56 22.13
C ASN A 4 9.46 16.19 21.83
N GLY A 5 8.39 15.39 21.85
CA GLY A 5 7.02 15.84 21.59
C GLY A 5 6.69 16.18 20.12
N LYS A 6 7.66 16.11 19.20
CA LYS A 6 7.43 16.38 17.77
C LYS A 6 6.80 15.17 17.09
N LYS A 7 5.73 15.39 16.34
CA LYS A 7 5.05 14.34 15.55
C LYS A 7 5.88 14.02 14.30
N HIS A 8 5.65 12.84 13.74
CA HIS A 8 6.18 12.41 12.43
C HIS A 8 7.71 12.30 12.33
N GLN A 9 8.42 12.33 13.45
CA GLN A 9 9.87 12.19 13.47
C GLN A 9 10.31 10.77 13.15
N ILE A 10 11.36 10.64 12.35
CA ILE A 10 12.10 9.41 12.13
C ILE A 10 13.57 9.63 12.46
N ILE A 11 14.23 8.56 12.90
CA ILE A 11 15.68 8.48 13.02
C ILE A 11 16.07 7.09 12.51
N GLY A 12 17.01 7.05 11.58
CA GLY A 12 17.55 5.83 11.02
C GLY A 12 19.06 5.92 10.90
N THR A 13 19.73 4.78 11.07
CA THR A 13 21.17 4.67 10.94
C THR A 13 21.50 3.66 9.87
N LEU A 14 22.37 4.03 8.93
CA LEU A 14 22.82 3.19 7.84
C LEU A 14 24.20 2.62 8.16
N PHE A 15 24.33 1.32 7.96
CA PHE A 15 25.54 0.55 8.21
C PHE A 15 26.06 -0.04 6.91
N GLY A 16 27.38 -0.01 6.73
CA GLY A 16 28.06 -0.71 5.65
C GLY A 16 28.05 -2.24 5.86
N PRO A 17 28.54 -3.01 4.87
CA PRO A 17 28.68 -4.46 5.00
C PRO A 17 29.56 -4.89 6.19
N ASP A 18 30.50 -4.04 6.58
CA ASP A 18 31.37 -4.20 7.75
C ASP A 18 30.70 -3.81 9.08
N LYS A 19 29.41 -3.49 9.05
CA LYS A 19 28.60 -2.99 10.17
C LYS A 19 29.10 -1.66 10.74
N LYS A 20 29.96 -0.92 10.03
CA LYS A 20 30.31 0.44 10.43
C LYS A 20 29.22 1.40 10.00
N GLU A 21 28.91 2.31 10.90
CA GLU A 21 27.99 3.39 10.62
C GLU A 21 28.62 4.38 9.64
N PHE A 22 27.89 4.76 8.59
CA PHE A 22 28.37 5.78 7.65
C PHE A 22 27.40 6.96 7.47
N CYS A 23 26.12 6.79 7.82
CA CYS A 23 25.11 7.83 7.65
C CYS A 23 23.98 7.73 8.68
N LYS A 24 23.56 8.89 9.21
CA LYS A 24 22.32 9.04 9.98
C LYS A 24 21.29 9.78 9.16
N ILE A 25 20.05 9.30 9.16
CA ILE A 25 18.90 10.00 8.59
C ILE A 25 17.99 10.43 9.73
N ASP A 26 17.65 11.72 9.78
CA ASP A 26 16.68 12.25 10.74
C ASP A 26 15.78 13.32 10.10
N GLY A 27 14.58 13.48 10.67
CA GLY A 27 13.62 14.49 10.24
C GLY A 27 12.20 13.95 10.21
N GLU A 28 11.40 14.47 9.30
CA GLU A 28 9.96 14.20 9.23
C GLU A 28 9.60 13.38 7.99
N TRP A 29 8.99 12.20 8.18
CA TRP A 29 8.61 11.35 7.04
C TRP A 29 7.56 12.00 6.13
N ASN A 30 6.81 12.97 6.64
CA ASN A 30 5.83 13.78 5.90
C ASN A 30 6.35 15.19 5.57
N GLY A 31 7.63 15.47 5.79
CA GLY A 31 8.27 16.77 5.55
C GLY A 31 9.65 16.62 4.94
N VAL A 32 10.66 17.10 5.65
CA VAL A 32 12.06 17.04 5.20
C VAL A 32 12.82 16.03 6.05
N MET A 33 13.52 15.13 5.39
CA MET A 33 14.49 14.20 5.97
C MET A 33 15.89 14.65 5.53
N ASN A 34 16.84 14.66 6.46
CA ASN A 34 18.22 15.02 6.20
C ASN A 34 19.13 13.80 6.39
N ALA A 35 20.12 13.63 5.52
CA ALA A 35 21.21 12.69 5.69
C ALA A 35 22.41 13.41 6.31
N LYS A 36 23.05 12.77 7.28
CA LYS A 36 24.28 13.22 7.95
C LYS A 36 25.34 12.15 7.75
N TYR A 37 26.29 12.43 6.88
CA TYR A 37 27.39 11.52 6.56
C TYR A 37 28.52 11.70 7.57
N ILE A 38 28.99 10.60 8.15
CA ILE A 38 29.97 10.63 9.25
C ILE A 38 31.36 11.03 8.72
N ASP A 39 31.76 10.45 7.59
CA ASP A 39 33.11 10.64 7.05
C ASP A 39 33.36 12.07 6.56
N SER A 40 32.37 12.65 5.87
CA SER A 40 32.48 14.01 5.32
C SER A 40 32.01 15.10 6.29
N LYS A 41 31.33 14.72 7.38
CA LYS A 41 30.59 15.64 8.28
C LYS A 41 29.60 16.55 7.54
N ILE A 42 29.19 16.17 6.32
CA ILE A 42 28.21 16.90 5.52
C ILE A 42 26.82 16.48 5.97
N SER A 43 25.93 17.47 6.10
CA SER A 43 24.50 17.25 6.23
C SER A 43 23.78 17.84 5.04
N GLU A 44 22.94 17.05 4.39
CA GLU A 44 22.16 17.47 3.24
C GLU A 44 20.73 16.93 3.29
N VAL A 45 19.86 17.50 2.45
CA VAL A 45 18.47 17.05 2.33
C VAL A 45 18.46 15.68 1.64
N PHE A 46 18.06 14.65 2.37
CA PHE A 46 17.86 13.30 1.84
C PHE A 46 16.59 13.23 0.99
N PHE A 47 15.48 13.78 1.52
CA PHE A 47 14.20 13.78 0.84
C PHE A 47 13.28 14.88 1.36
N ASP A 48 12.61 15.58 0.44
CA ASP A 48 11.62 16.61 0.74
C ASP A 48 10.28 16.23 0.09
N THR A 49 9.32 15.83 0.93
CA THR A 49 7.97 15.42 0.49
C THR A 49 7.17 16.56 -0.12
N LYS A 50 7.49 17.82 0.22
CA LYS A 50 6.77 19.01 -0.25
C LYS A 50 7.24 19.45 -1.62
N LYS A 51 8.49 19.14 -1.99
CA LYS A 51 9.07 19.44 -3.30
C LYS A 51 8.92 18.30 -4.31
N THR A 52 8.78 17.06 -3.84
CA THR A 52 8.68 15.90 -4.72
C THR A 52 7.28 15.75 -5.30
N ALA A 53 7.16 15.75 -6.64
CA ALA A 53 5.88 15.56 -7.31
C ALA A 53 5.37 14.11 -7.16
N VAL A 54 4.09 13.98 -6.81
CA VAL A 54 3.42 12.67 -6.71
C VAL A 54 2.94 12.23 -8.10
N ILE A 55 3.61 11.22 -8.66
CA ILE A 55 3.20 10.60 -9.93
C ILE A 55 2.04 9.63 -9.65
N LYS A 56 0.84 9.99 -10.12
CA LYS A 56 -0.36 9.16 -9.96
C LYS A 56 -0.32 7.96 -10.90
N LYS A 57 -0.75 6.79 -10.42
CA LYS A 57 -0.98 5.61 -11.27
C LYS A 57 -2.07 5.90 -12.31
N ILE A 58 -1.80 5.53 -13.57
CA ILE A 58 -2.80 5.52 -14.64
C ILE A 58 -3.66 4.26 -14.48
N VAL A 59 -4.97 4.42 -14.53
CA VAL A 59 -5.94 3.33 -14.34
C VAL A 59 -7.03 3.47 -15.40
N ARG A 60 -7.47 2.34 -15.97
CA ARG A 60 -8.55 2.31 -16.96
C ARG A 60 -9.86 2.93 -16.44
N PRO A 61 -10.73 3.45 -17.32
CA PRO A 61 -12.09 3.85 -16.96
C PRO A 61 -12.88 2.74 -16.26
N ILE A 62 -13.80 3.10 -15.37
CA ILE A 62 -14.58 2.11 -14.58
C ILE A 62 -15.40 1.18 -15.49
N ALA A 63 -15.87 1.67 -16.64
CA ALA A 63 -16.63 0.87 -17.61
C ALA A 63 -15.81 -0.30 -18.20
N GLU A 64 -14.48 -0.16 -18.26
CA GLU A 64 -13.55 -1.17 -18.80
C GLU A 64 -12.90 -2.04 -17.71
N GLN A 65 -13.21 -1.78 -16.43
CA GLN A 65 -12.67 -2.56 -15.32
C GLN A 65 -13.50 -3.81 -15.08
N GLY A 66 -12.86 -4.92 -14.70
CA GLY A 66 -13.54 -6.13 -14.25
C GLY A 66 -14.36 -5.91 -12.97
N GLU A 67 -15.37 -6.74 -12.74
CA GLU A 67 -16.32 -6.58 -11.63
C GLU A 67 -15.65 -6.45 -10.25
N TYR A 68 -14.63 -7.28 -9.99
CA TYR A 68 -13.89 -7.31 -8.73
C TYR A 68 -12.66 -6.38 -8.72
N GLU A 69 -12.46 -5.52 -9.72
CA GLU A 69 -11.44 -4.48 -9.66
C GLU A 69 -11.86 -3.37 -8.69
N SER A 70 -10.93 -2.91 -7.84
CA SER A 70 -11.26 -2.12 -6.65
C SER A 70 -12.09 -0.86 -6.94
N ARG A 71 -11.81 -0.11 -8.01
CA ARG A 71 -12.60 1.12 -8.28
C ARG A 71 -14.01 0.82 -8.77
N ARG A 72 -14.22 -0.27 -9.51
CA ARG A 72 -15.55 -0.72 -9.94
C ARG A 72 -16.33 -1.33 -8.78
N LEU A 73 -15.69 -2.23 -8.01
CA LEU A 73 -16.31 -2.92 -6.89
C LEU A 73 -16.79 -1.96 -5.79
N TRP A 74 -15.99 -0.92 -5.49
CA TRP A 74 -16.28 0.07 -4.45
C TRP A 74 -16.89 1.37 -5.00
N LYS A 75 -17.37 1.38 -6.25
CA LYS A 75 -17.82 2.62 -6.93
C LYS A 75 -18.91 3.36 -6.14
N ASP A 76 -19.92 2.64 -5.63
CA ASP A 76 -21.10 3.25 -5.02
C ASP A 76 -20.76 3.75 -3.60
N VAL A 77 -20.02 2.95 -2.83
CA VAL A 77 -19.50 3.35 -1.52
C VAL A 77 -18.67 4.62 -1.63
N THR A 78 -17.71 4.66 -2.56
CA THR A 78 -16.83 5.83 -2.72
C THR A 78 -17.56 7.05 -3.28
N TYR A 79 -18.56 6.86 -4.14
CA TYR A 79 -19.42 7.94 -4.63
C TYR A 79 -20.23 8.58 -3.50
N TYR A 80 -20.89 7.78 -2.65
CA TYR A 80 -21.69 8.29 -1.55
C TYR A 80 -20.84 8.92 -0.44
N LEU A 81 -19.65 8.38 -0.16
CA LEU A 81 -18.70 9.01 0.77
C LEU A 81 -18.27 10.40 0.28
N LYS A 82 -17.91 10.53 -1.00
CA LYS A 82 -17.56 11.83 -1.59
C LYS A 82 -18.73 12.82 -1.57
N SER A 83 -19.94 12.31 -1.73
CA SER A 83 -21.18 13.09 -1.70
C SER A 83 -21.71 13.32 -0.28
N LYS A 84 -20.96 12.92 0.76
CA LYS A 84 -21.32 13.02 2.18
C LYS A 84 -22.67 12.38 2.55
N GLN A 85 -23.10 11.37 1.79
CA GLN A 85 -24.34 10.61 2.06
C GLN A 85 -23.98 9.32 2.83
N LEU A 86 -23.77 9.45 4.14
CA LEU A 86 -23.25 8.35 4.97
C LEU A 86 -24.18 7.14 5.02
N ASP A 87 -25.50 7.35 5.12
CA ASP A 87 -26.47 6.25 5.18
C ASP A 87 -26.43 5.39 3.91
N LYS A 88 -26.35 6.04 2.74
CA LYS A 88 -26.23 5.34 1.45
C LYS A 88 -24.88 4.65 1.29
N ALA A 89 -23.79 5.25 1.79
CA ALA A 89 -22.48 4.61 1.78
C ALA A 89 -22.47 3.34 2.64
N THR A 90 -23.09 3.40 3.83
CA THR A 90 -23.24 2.25 4.74
C THR A 90 -24.10 1.17 4.10
N ALA A 91 -25.25 1.51 3.51
CA ALA A 91 -26.10 0.55 2.82
C ALA A 91 -25.36 -0.15 1.66
N ALA A 92 -24.64 0.60 0.83
CA ALA A 92 -23.84 0.05 -0.28
C ALA A 92 -22.69 -0.85 0.23
N LYS A 93 -22.01 -0.46 1.32
CA LYS A 93 -20.97 -1.26 1.97
C LYS A 93 -21.55 -2.57 2.50
N THR A 94 -22.66 -2.50 3.24
CA THR A 94 -23.33 -3.68 3.81
C THR A 94 -23.77 -4.64 2.72
N PHE A 95 -24.36 -4.15 1.63
CA PHE A 95 -24.73 -4.98 0.49
C PHE A 95 -23.52 -5.74 -0.09
N LEU A 96 -22.41 -5.03 -0.34
CA LEU A 96 -21.19 -5.63 -0.89
C LEU A 96 -20.58 -6.69 0.04
N GLU A 97 -20.50 -6.41 1.34
CA GLU A 97 -19.94 -7.33 2.33
C GLU A 97 -20.83 -8.55 2.56
N GLN A 98 -22.15 -8.36 2.53
CA GLN A 98 -23.11 -9.45 2.64
C GLN A 98 -23.02 -10.39 1.44
N ARG A 99 -22.92 -9.85 0.22
CA ARG A 99 -22.68 -10.65 -1.00
C ARG A 99 -21.41 -11.50 -0.88
N GLN A 100 -20.30 -10.93 -0.42
CA GLN A 100 -19.05 -11.69 -0.22
C GLN A 100 -19.17 -12.76 0.88
N ARG A 101 -19.96 -12.50 1.93
CA ARG A 101 -20.24 -13.47 3.00
C ARG A 101 -21.04 -14.65 2.48
N GLU A 102 -22.03 -14.39 1.62
CA GLU A 102 -22.82 -15.43 0.95
C GLU A 102 -21.97 -16.25 -0.02
N GLU A 103 -21.16 -15.60 -0.86
CA GLU A 103 -20.20 -16.29 -1.74
C GLU A 103 -19.20 -17.16 -0.95
N ALA A 104 -18.75 -16.70 0.22
CA ALA A 104 -17.88 -17.49 1.09
C ALA A 104 -18.61 -18.69 1.73
N LYS A 105 -19.86 -18.50 2.16
CA LYS A 105 -20.71 -19.56 2.71
C LYS A 105 -20.96 -20.64 1.65
N GLU A 106 -21.35 -20.25 0.44
CA GLU A 106 -21.58 -21.16 -0.68
C GLU A 106 -20.31 -21.96 -1.03
N ARG A 107 -19.15 -21.32 -1.05
CA ARG A 107 -17.87 -22.01 -1.25
C ARG A 107 -17.61 -23.05 -0.17
N ASN A 108 -17.87 -22.72 1.10
CA ASN A 108 -17.68 -23.64 2.21
C ASN A 108 -18.64 -24.84 2.14
N GLU A 109 -19.92 -24.60 1.83
CA GLU A 109 -20.93 -25.66 1.63
C GLU A 109 -20.55 -26.60 0.48
N LYS A 110 -19.94 -26.07 -0.59
CA LYS A 110 -19.42 -26.84 -1.71
C LYS A 110 -18.02 -27.44 -1.46
N SER A 111 -17.45 -27.26 -0.27
CA SER A 111 -16.07 -27.67 0.06
C SER A 111 -15.00 -27.13 -0.91
N LEU A 112 -15.26 -25.97 -1.53
CA LEU A 112 -14.36 -25.30 -2.45
C LEU A 112 -13.41 -24.37 -1.70
N LYS A 113 -12.11 -24.52 -1.94
CA LYS A 113 -11.09 -23.60 -1.42
C LYS A 113 -11.09 -22.29 -2.22
N TRP A 114 -10.82 -21.18 -1.56
CA TRP A 114 -10.53 -19.91 -2.25
C TRP A 114 -9.31 -20.09 -3.15
N GLN A 115 -9.41 -19.63 -4.39
CA GLN A 115 -8.30 -19.61 -5.34
C GLN A 115 -7.99 -18.17 -5.71
N THR A 116 -6.74 -17.77 -5.51
CA THR A 116 -6.23 -16.46 -5.89
C THR A 116 -5.97 -16.41 -7.40
N LYS A 117 -6.31 -15.29 -8.05
CA LYS A 117 -6.23 -15.19 -9.51
C LYS A 117 -4.81 -15.01 -10.07
N TYR A 118 -3.90 -14.44 -9.28
CA TYR A 118 -2.60 -13.96 -9.79
C TYR A 118 -1.40 -14.35 -8.93
N PHE A 119 -1.64 -14.90 -7.75
CA PHE A 119 -0.62 -15.24 -6.78
C PHE A 119 -0.82 -16.67 -6.32
N THR A 120 0.26 -17.40 -6.12
CA THR A 120 0.25 -18.75 -5.53
C THR A 120 1.02 -18.71 -4.22
N GLU A 121 0.48 -19.35 -3.19
CA GLU A 121 1.16 -19.53 -1.90
C GLU A 121 2.03 -20.80 -1.95
N SER A 122 3.31 -20.70 -1.61
CA SER A 122 4.26 -21.83 -1.62
C SER A 122 4.54 -22.40 -0.22
N GLY A 123 3.70 -22.10 0.77
CA GLY A 123 3.98 -22.35 2.19
C GLY A 123 4.81 -21.23 2.83
N GLU A 124 4.88 -21.20 4.17
CA GLU A 124 5.67 -20.23 4.96
C GLU A 124 5.37 -18.75 4.68
N LEU A 125 4.10 -18.40 4.42
CA LEU A 125 3.67 -17.03 4.06
C LEU A 125 4.36 -16.47 2.81
N LYS A 126 4.93 -17.35 1.97
CA LYS A 126 5.64 -16.97 0.75
C LYS A 126 4.67 -16.96 -0.43
N TRP A 127 4.38 -15.75 -0.91
CA TRP A 127 3.52 -15.53 -2.07
C TRP A 127 4.34 -15.26 -3.31
N THR A 128 4.01 -15.96 -4.40
CA THR A 128 4.64 -15.77 -5.69
C THR A 128 3.62 -15.25 -6.70
N TYR A 129 3.92 -14.10 -7.32
CA TYR A 129 3.16 -13.64 -8.49
C TYR A 129 3.46 -14.54 -9.69
N GLU A 130 2.42 -15.06 -10.33
CA GLU A 130 2.55 -16.10 -11.36
C GLU A 130 3.26 -15.58 -12.63
N ASN A 131 2.93 -14.34 -13.02
CA ASN A 131 3.42 -13.66 -14.22
C ASN A 131 4.62 -12.74 -13.93
N LYS A 132 5.65 -13.27 -13.23
CA LYS A 132 6.86 -12.53 -12.88
C LYS A 132 7.45 -11.77 -14.07
N LEU A 133 8.03 -10.59 -13.81
CA LEU A 133 8.69 -9.78 -14.83
C LEU A 133 9.74 -10.58 -15.62
N ILE A 134 10.55 -11.39 -14.91
CA ILE A 134 11.59 -12.25 -15.52
C ILE A 134 11.01 -13.20 -16.58
N LYS A 135 9.76 -13.67 -16.42
CA LYS A 135 9.10 -14.54 -17.40
C LYS A 135 8.56 -13.79 -18.62
N ARG A 136 8.41 -12.46 -18.55
CA ARG A 136 7.89 -11.61 -19.64
C ARG A 136 8.99 -11.06 -20.55
N LEU A 137 10.23 -11.10 -20.06
CA LEU A 137 11.41 -10.63 -20.77
C LEU A 137 12.12 -11.75 -21.55
N LYS A 138 11.60 -12.98 -21.48
CA LYS A 138 11.96 -14.11 -22.36
C LYS A 138 10.90 -14.23 -23.44
#